data_AF-A0A1N7D5P4-F1
#
_entry.id   AF-A0A1N7D5P4-F1
#
_cell.length_a   1.000
_cell.length_b   1.000
_cell.length_c   1.000
_cell.angle_alpha   90.00
_cell.angle_beta   90.00
_cell.angle_gamma   90.00
#
_symmetry.space_group_name_H-M   'P 1'
#
loop_
_entity.id
_entity.type
_entity.pdbx_description
1 polymer ?
#
loop_
_entity_poly.entity_id
_entity_poly.type
_entity_poly.pdbx_seq_one_letter_code
_entity_poly.pdbx_strand_id
1 'polypeptide(L)'
;MTLQRKQEISILSFWHKLEFFVPFDAKQKITEAQDDNRYCSFSINQLEELPQKQSVRHLLPTALPNKEFAGADIYLNLFDTGKISQIIQDILQEELSEYEQFSQEVMNADDGITCFAKLQILQNGALDIKNIQLSTVPWALGLSAKHGLGALNINTFEQDCLTLKDQLIQINQEYCVDPSSEANKSVGQYILSPAVLLRLVETLCQWAYHCPLIESNASIIGICLKWRDKYNKKELKNKQHEAKLNAEKDDGNKKIDDSDQEWAADDIGILNSFYAKDIHSIMRKINQGKHNPALSAYLKMAADEEKFDLYCNQSDWLIWQKLQPKYWNRGRWLSEPAHGLSLMQQFAVNTFFEEESQPVFSVNGPPGTGKTTLLRDIFAENIVRRAEVLAAMDKAQDAFIAMDKEKAISILKTELTGFEMVVVSSNNTAVENISRDLPKQSSLARDYQKNGQNAFGYLETVARNLIAKQGGKYKKLPKDQEVWGLFSCALGKKSQSE
;
A
#
# COMPACT_ATOMS: atom_id res chain seq x y z
N MET A 1 -20.64 10.46 25.70
CA MET A 1 -19.67 10.69 24.62
C MET A 1 -19.58 12.19 24.36
N THR A 2 -18.39 12.79 24.43
CA THR A 2 -18.20 14.24 24.21
C THR A 2 -18.60 14.63 22.78
N LEU A 3 -18.97 15.90 22.54
CA LEU A 3 -19.35 16.42 21.22
C LEU A 3 -18.25 16.16 20.18
N GLN A 4 -17.00 16.43 20.56
CA GLN A 4 -15.81 16.19 19.75
C GLN A 4 -15.69 14.71 19.33
N ARG A 5 -15.84 13.76 20.25
CA ARG A 5 -15.77 12.32 19.92
C ARG A 5 -16.86 11.90 18.94
N LYS A 6 -18.06 12.47 19.06
CA LYS A 6 -19.14 12.19 18.10
C LYS A 6 -18.79 12.71 16.71
N GLN A 7 -18.19 13.89 16.60
CA GLN A 7 -17.73 14.46 15.33
C GLN A 7 -16.61 13.61 14.71
N GLU A 8 -15.58 13.25 15.48
CA GLU A 8 -14.48 12.38 15.02
C GLU A 8 -15.01 11.06 14.45
N ILE A 9 -15.92 10.40 15.19
CA ILE A 9 -16.55 9.15 14.73
C ILE A 9 -17.41 9.38 13.49
N SER A 10 -18.09 10.51 13.37
CA SER A 10 -18.89 10.83 12.18
C SER A 10 -17.99 10.95 10.93
N ILE A 11 -16.88 11.67 11.03
CA ILE A 11 -15.92 11.84 9.92
C ILE A 11 -15.28 10.50 9.55
N LEU A 12 -14.78 9.76 10.54
CA LEU A 12 -14.18 8.45 10.30
C LEU A 12 -15.18 7.43 9.77
N SER A 13 -16.43 7.46 10.23
CA SER A 13 -17.48 6.59 9.69
C SER A 13 -17.80 6.92 8.24
N PHE A 14 -17.72 8.19 7.85
CA PHE A 14 -17.89 8.59 6.46
C PHE A 14 -16.75 8.06 5.60
N TRP A 15 -15.48 8.29 5.99
CA TRP A 15 -14.32 7.76 5.27
C TRP A 15 -14.31 6.23 5.21
N HIS A 16 -14.63 5.55 6.31
CA HIS A 16 -14.75 4.11 6.35
C HIS A 16 -15.75 3.57 5.32
N LYS A 17 -16.88 4.26 5.11
CA LYS A 17 -17.88 3.87 4.10
C LYS A 17 -17.37 4.10 2.68
N LEU A 18 -16.65 5.20 2.43
CA LEU A 18 -16.08 5.48 1.11
C LEU A 18 -15.13 4.39 0.63
N GLU A 19 -14.34 3.80 1.53
CA GLU A 19 -13.41 2.70 1.19
C GLU A 19 -14.13 1.47 0.59
N PHE A 20 -15.42 1.27 0.87
CA PHE A 20 -16.17 0.17 0.25
C PHE A 20 -16.53 0.41 -1.22
N PHE A 21 -16.46 1.65 -1.69
CA PHE A 21 -16.91 2.05 -3.02
C PHE A 21 -15.76 2.36 -3.99
N VAL A 22 -14.51 2.22 -3.56
CA VAL A 22 -13.34 2.37 -4.45
C VAL A 22 -13.32 1.20 -5.42
N PRO A 23 -13.44 1.35 -6.75
CA PRO A 23 -13.40 0.21 -7.67
C PRO A 23 -11.99 -0.36 -7.85
N PHE A 24 -11.90 -1.65 -8.16
CA PHE A 24 -10.66 -2.27 -8.61
C PHE A 24 -10.49 -2.05 -10.12
N ASP A 25 -9.32 -1.56 -10.56
CA ASP A 25 -9.03 -1.41 -11.98
C ASP A 25 -8.55 -2.73 -12.60
N ALA A 26 -9.46 -3.41 -13.30
CA ALA A 26 -9.16 -4.60 -14.09
C ALA A 26 -8.78 -4.27 -15.54
N LYS A 27 -9.09 -3.06 -16.03
CA LYS A 27 -8.98 -2.69 -17.44
C LYS A 27 -7.55 -2.85 -17.94
N GLN A 28 -6.58 -2.26 -17.24
CA GLN A 28 -5.18 -2.29 -17.67
C GLN A 28 -4.67 -3.73 -17.88
N LYS A 29 -4.84 -4.60 -16.88
CA LYS A 29 -4.38 -6.01 -16.94
C LYS A 29 -5.10 -6.81 -18.04
N ILE A 30 -6.38 -6.51 -18.30
CA ILE A 30 -7.16 -7.15 -19.35
C ILE A 30 -6.68 -6.69 -20.72
N THR A 31 -6.51 -5.38 -20.94
CA THR A 31 -6.01 -4.81 -22.21
C THR A 31 -4.62 -5.35 -22.54
N GLU A 32 -3.69 -5.36 -21.57
CA GLU A 32 -2.36 -5.95 -21.73
C GLU A 32 -2.42 -7.44 -22.13
N ALA A 33 -3.38 -8.20 -21.59
CA ALA A 33 -3.57 -9.61 -21.96
C ALA A 33 -4.23 -9.77 -23.33
N GLN A 34 -5.11 -8.85 -23.75
CA GLN A 34 -5.73 -8.84 -25.07
C GLN A 34 -4.69 -8.59 -26.17
N ASP A 35 -3.83 -7.58 -25.97
CA ASP A 35 -2.76 -7.23 -26.92
C ASP A 35 -1.79 -8.38 -27.16
N ASP A 36 -1.53 -9.19 -26.12
CA ASP A 36 -0.67 -10.37 -26.18
C ASP A 36 -1.39 -11.65 -26.66
N ASN A 37 -2.68 -11.58 -27.03
CA ASN A 37 -3.52 -12.74 -27.36
C ASN A 37 -3.57 -13.80 -26.23
N ARG A 38 -3.62 -13.32 -24.98
CA ARG A 38 -3.69 -14.12 -23.73
C ARG A 38 -5.03 -13.99 -23.02
N TYR A 39 -5.99 -13.28 -23.59
CA TYR A 39 -7.30 -13.04 -22.98
C TYR A 39 -8.41 -13.82 -23.68
N CYS A 40 -9.37 -14.31 -22.90
CA CYS A 40 -10.67 -14.76 -23.40
C CYS A 40 -11.77 -14.39 -22.40
N SER A 41 -13.00 -14.28 -22.88
CA SER A 41 -14.16 -14.03 -22.03
C SER A 41 -15.32 -14.93 -22.36
N PHE A 42 -16.18 -15.16 -21.37
CA PHE A 42 -17.40 -15.95 -21.49
C PHE A 42 -18.56 -15.21 -20.83
N SER A 43 -19.70 -15.09 -21.51
CA SER A 43 -20.95 -14.71 -20.86
C SER A 43 -21.63 -15.92 -20.22
N ILE A 44 -22.55 -15.71 -19.27
CA ILE A 44 -23.36 -16.78 -18.68
C ILE A 44 -24.07 -17.58 -19.78
N ASN A 45 -24.76 -16.91 -20.72
CA ASN A 45 -25.50 -17.58 -21.80
C ASN A 45 -24.60 -18.50 -22.63
N GLN A 46 -23.37 -18.07 -22.92
CA GLN A 46 -22.40 -18.91 -23.64
C GLN A 46 -21.98 -20.13 -22.83
N LEU A 47 -21.79 -19.99 -21.51
CA LEU A 47 -21.42 -21.11 -20.65
C LEU A 47 -22.54 -22.13 -20.49
N GLU A 48 -23.81 -21.70 -20.49
CA GLU A 48 -24.97 -22.59 -20.40
C GLU A 48 -25.11 -23.50 -21.64
N GLU A 49 -24.77 -22.99 -22.83
CA GLU A 49 -24.81 -23.74 -24.08
C GLU A 49 -23.67 -24.78 -24.21
N LEU A 50 -22.60 -24.64 -23.43
CA LEU A 50 -21.44 -25.53 -23.49
C LEU A 50 -21.66 -26.85 -22.71
N PRO A 51 -20.93 -27.92 -23.06
CA PRO A 51 -20.94 -29.16 -22.29
C PRO A 51 -20.45 -28.93 -20.85
N GLN A 52 -21.39 -29.03 -19.89
CA GLN A 52 -21.21 -28.59 -18.50
C GLN A 52 -20.05 -29.26 -17.74
N LYS A 53 -19.69 -30.49 -18.12
CA LYS A 53 -18.62 -31.28 -17.50
C LYS A 53 -17.29 -31.26 -18.27
N GLN A 54 -17.26 -30.63 -19.45
CA GLN A 54 -16.05 -30.57 -20.26
C GLN A 54 -15.17 -29.39 -19.80
N SER A 55 -13.85 -29.59 -19.83
CA SER A 55 -12.92 -28.48 -19.55
C SER A 55 -13.07 -27.38 -20.59
N VAL A 56 -13.15 -26.12 -20.17
CA VAL A 56 -13.07 -24.95 -21.08
C VAL A 56 -11.66 -24.71 -21.61
N ARG A 57 -10.65 -25.52 -21.22
CA ARG A 57 -9.24 -25.35 -21.62
C ARG A 57 -9.05 -25.28 -23.14
N HIS A 58 -9.86 -26.01 -23.90
CA HIS A 58 -9.83 -26.04 -25.36
C HIS A 58 -10.32 -24.74 -26.01
N LEU A 59 -11.05 -23.90 -25.26
CA LEU A 59 -11.52 -22.59 -25.70
C LEU A 59 -10.55 -21.46 -25.32
N LEU A 60 -9.56 -21.75 -24.48
CA LEU A 60 -8.56 -20.76 -24.05
C LEU A 60 -7.47 -20.61 -25.14
N PRO A 61 -6.88 -19.41 -25.30
CA PRO A 61 -5.77 -19.21 -26.24
C PRO A 61 -4.65 -20.24 -26.07
N THR A 62 -4.08 -20.65 -27.21
CA THR A 62 -3.00 -21.64 -27.28
C THR A 62 -1.64 -21.00 -26.97
N ALA A 63 -0.73 -21.79 -26.42
CA ALA A 63 0.61 -21.32 -26.09
C ALA A 63 1.40 -20.97 -27.36
N LEU A 64 2.14 -19.87 -27.34
CA LEU A 64 3.17 -19.61 -28.34
C LEU A 64 4.24 -20.72 -28.33
N PRO A 65 4.95 -20.95 -29.46
CA PRO A 65 6.08 -21.87 -29.51
C PRO A 65 7.09 -21.55 -28.40
N ASN A 66 7.60 -22.57 -27.71
CA ASN A 66 8.53 -22.45 -26.57
C ASN A 66 7.97 -21.84 -25.28
N LYS A 67 6.65 -21.66 -25.15
CA LYS A 67 6.02 -21.28 -23.88
C LYS A 67 5.20 -22.43 -23.26
N GLU A 68 5.13 -22.46 -21.94
CA GLU A 68 4.30 -23.35 -21.14
C GLU A 68 3.34 -22.56 -20.24
N PHE A 69 2.22 -23.19 -19.90
CA PHE A 69 1.19 -22.58 -19.06
C PHE A 69 1.75 -22.35 -17.65
N ALA A 70 1.74 -21.10 -17.22
CA ALA A 70 2.23 -20.69 -15.91
C ALA A 70 1.10 -20.45 -14.90
N GLY A 71 -0.16 -20.44 -15.35
CA GLY A 71 -1.35 -20.12 -14.58
C GLY A 71 -2.27 -19.17 -15.33
N ALA A 72 -3.32 -18.68 -14.68
CA ALA A 72 -4.20 -17.66 -15.22
C ALA A 72 -4.84 -16.82 -14.10
N ASP A 73 -5.23 -15.59 -14.42
CA ASP A 73 -6.11 -14.78 -13.56
C ASP A 73 -7.52 -14.83 -14.15
N ILE A 74 -8.51 -15.24 -13.33
CA ILE A 74 -9.93 -15.21 -13.66
C ILE A 74 -10.54 -14.01 -12.96
N TYR A 75 -11.20 -13.15 -13.72
CA TYR A 75 -12.03 -12.05 -13.24
C TYR A 75 -13.49 -12.44 -13.38
N LEU A 76 -14.18 -12.60 -12.25
CA LEU A 76 -15.57 -13.03 -12.20
C LEU A 76 -16.49 -11.81 -12.10
N ASN A 77 -17.60 -11.86 -12.85
CA ASN A 77 -18.61 -10.80 -12.89
C ASN A 77 -17.99 -9.44 -13.24
N LEU A 78 -17.41 -9.33 -14.44
CA LEU A 78 -16.88 -8.08 -14.97
C LEU A 78 -18.02 -7.10 -15.26
N PHE A 79 -17.81 -5.83 -14.92
CA PHE A 79 -18.76 -4.75 -15.20
C PHE A 79 -18.06 -3.39 -15.32
N ASP A 80 -18.80 -2.44 -15.88
CA ASP A 80 -18.38 -1.06 -16.09
C ASP A 80 -18.49 -0.24 -14.80
N THR A 81 -17.41 0.44 -14.43
CA THR A 81 -17.37 1.30 -13.23
C THR A 81 -18.35 2.46 -13.31
N GLY A 82 -18.71 2.95 -14.50
CA GLY A 82 -19.67 4.04 -14.69
C GLY A 82 -21.08 3.73 -14.19
N LYS A 83 -21.41 2.44 -13.98
CA LYS A 83 -22.70 2.03 -13.40
C LYS A 83 -22.78 2.23 -11.88
N ILE A 84 -21.66 2.38 -11.19
CA ILE A 84 -21.62 2.47 -9.71
C ILE A 84 -22.36 3.72 -9.24
N SER A 85 -22.07 4.87 -9.83
CA SER A 85 -22.61 6.16 -9.42
C SER A 85 -24.13 6.21 -9.52
N GLN A 86 -24.70 5.70 -10.62
CA GLN A 86 -26.15 5.65 -10.82
C GLN A 86 -26.85 4.83 -9.72
N ILE A 87 -26.30 3.67 -9.38
CA ILE A 87 -26.89 2.80 -8.35
C ILE A 87 -26.79 3.44 -6.96
N ILE A 88 -25.67 4.09 -6.66
CA ILE A 88 -25.53 4.82 -5.39
C ILE A 88 -26.59 5.93 -5.29
N GLN A 89 -26.81 6.67 -6.38
CA GLN A 89 -27.85 7.69 -6.44
C GLN A 89 -29.24 7.10 -6.20
N ASP A 90 -29.56 5.97 -6.85
CA ASP A 90 -30.83 5.27 -6.66
C ASP A 90 -31.02 4.79 -5.20
N ILE A 91 -29.95 4.32 -4.55
CA ILE A 91 -29.95 3.90 -3.14
C ILE A 91 -30.15 5.09 -2.20
N LEU A 92 -29.52 6.23 -2.49
CA LEU A 92 -29.58 7.44 -1.67
C LEU A 92 -30.90 8.20 -1.83
N GLN A 93 -31.59 8.03 -2.96
CA GLN A 93 -32.77 8.82 -3.32
C GLN A 93 -32.49 10.34 -3.32
N GLU A 94 -31.26 10.73 -3.66
CA GLU A 94 -30.83 12.12 -3.69
C GLU A 94 -30.85 12.68 -5.12
N GLU A 95 -31.38 13.90 -5.25
CA GLU A 95 -31.25 14.70 -6.47
C GLU A 95 -29.90 15.42 -6.45
N LEU A 96 -29.05 15.10 -7.43
CA LEU A 96 -27.77 15.76 -7.61
C LEU A 96 -27.98 17.16 -8.19
N SER A 97 -27.16 18.11 -7.77
CA SER A 97 -27.07 19.43 -8.42
C SER A 97 -26.53 19.31 -9.85
N GLU A 98 -26.76 20.32 -10.70
CA GLU A 98 -26.24 20.34 -12.09
C GLU A 98 -24.71 20.11 -12.16
N TYR A 99 -23.96 20.64 -11.19
CA TYR A 99 -22.51 20.46 -11.12
C TYR A 99 -22.11 19.02 -10.76
N GLU A 100 -22.83 18.40 -9.83
CA GLU A 100 -22.59 17.01 -9.44
C GLU A 100 -22.99 16.04 -10.56
N GLN A 101 -24.10 16.31 -11.25
CA GLN A 101 -24.51 15.57 -12.44
C GLN A 101 -23.43 15.63 -13.53
N PHE A 102 -22.95 16.82 -13.86
CA PHE A 102 -21.86 16.98 -14.84
C PHE A 102 -20.58 16.25 -14.41
N SER A 103 -20.19 16.38 -13.14
CA SER A 103 -18.99 15.70 -12.61
C SER A 103 -19.13 14.18 -12.68
N GLN A 104 -20.32 13.66 -12.37
CA GLN A 104 -20.65 12.24 -12.45
C GLN A 104 -20.67 11.75 -13.91
N GLU A 105 -21.24 12.51 -14.84
CA GLU A 105 -21.22 12.18 -16.28
C GLU A 105 -19.78 12.09 -16.80
N VAL A 106 -18.91 13.03 -16.43
CA VAL A 106 -17.49 13.00 -16.81
C VAL A 106 -16.76 11.80 -16.21
N MET A 107 -17.03 11.45 -14.94
CA MET A 107 -16.44 10.26 -14.31
C MET A 107 -16.98 8.95 -14.90
N ASN A 108 -18.26 8.90 -15.26
CA ASN A 108 -18.90 7.74 -15.88
C ASN A 108 -18.53 7.56 -17.37
N ALA A 109 -18.05 8.61 -18.02
CA ALA A 109 -17.56 8.56 -19.40
C ALA A 109 -16.17 7.93 -19.53
N ASP A 110 -15.47 7.70 -18.41
CA ASP A 110 -14.22 6.96 -18.40
C ASP A 110 -14.53 5.45 -18.41
N ASP A 111 -14.13 4.75 -19.48
CA ASP A 111 -14.41 3.33 -19.74
C ASP A 111 -13.70 2.40 -18.73
N GLY A 112 -13.99 2.48 -17.44
CA GLY A 112 -13.36 1.64 -16.42
C GLY A 112 -13.99 0.24 -16.37
N ILE A 113 -13.16 -0.78 -16.14
CA ILE A 113 -13.62 -2.17 -15.98
C ILE A 113 -13.19 -2.66 -14.60
N THR A 114 -14.15 -3.20 -13.85
CA THR A 114 -13.93 -3.82 -12.53
C THR A 114 -14.60 -5.21 -12.48
N CYS A 115 -14.44 -5.93 -11.37
CA CYS A 115 -14.95 -7.29 -11.18
C CYS A 115 -15.44 -7.51 -9.75
N PHE A 116 -16.23 -8.57 -9.52
CA PHE A 116 -16.60 -8.96 -8.16
C PHE A 116 -15.44 -9.66 -7.45
N ALA A 117 -14.72 -10.51 -8.17
CA ALA A 117 -13.64 -11.29 -7.62
C ALA A 117 -12.55 -11.55 -8.67
N LYS A 118 -11.32 -11.68 -8.17
CA LYS A 118 -10.17 -12.19 -8.90
C LYS A 118 -9.71 -13.50 -8.26
N LEU A 119 -9.63 -14.54 -9.08
CA LEU A 119 -9.15 -15.87 -8.71
C LEU A 119 -7.93 -16.24 -9.55
N GLN A 120 -7.00 -17.01 -8.99
CA GLN A 120 -5.87 -17.54 -9.76
C GLN A 120 -6.09 -19.02 -10.09
N ILE A 121 -5.69 -19.40 -11.30
CA ILE A 121 -5.50 -20.80 -11.70
C ILE A 121 -4.01 -21.11 -11.59
N LEU A 122 -3.67 -22.15 -10.84
CA LEU A 122 -2.31 -22.65 -10.70
C LEU A 122 -1.86 -23.40 -11.96
N GLN A 123 -0.55 -23.68 -12.06
CA GLN A 123 0.04 -24.40 -13.20
C GLN A 123 -0.57 -25.79 -13.44
N ASN A 124 -1.03 -26.44 -12.38
CA ASN A 124 -1.70 -27.74 -12.43
C ASN A 124 -3.19 -27.66 -12.83
N GLY A 125 -3.71 -26.45 -13.09
CA GLY A 125 -5.11 -26.20 -13.42
C GLY A 125 -6.04 -26.03 -12.22
N ALA A 126 -5.53 -26.17 -10.99
CA ALA A 126 -6.33 -26.00 -9.78
C ALA A 126 -6.69 -24.53 -9.54
N LEU A 127 -7.87 -24.29 -8.97
CA LEU A 127 -8.27 -22.97 -8.47
C LEU A 127 -7.55 -22.68 -7.15
N ASP A 128 -6.89 -21.52 -7.07
CA ASP A 128 -6.28 -21.02 -5.84
C ASP A 128 -7.29 -20.21 -5.02
N ILE A 129 -8.18 -20.94 -4.35
CA ILE A 129 -9.26 -20.35 -3.53
C ILE A 129 -8.71 -19.69 -2.27
N LYS A 130 -7.56 -20.16 -1.78
CA LYS A 130 -6.92 -19.59 -0.59
C LYS A 130 -6.59 -18.12 -0.80
N ASN A 131 -6.10 -17.80 -2.00
CA ASN A 131 -5.68 -16.46 -2.40
C ASN A 131 -6.73 -15.73 -3.26
N ILE A 132 -8.02 -16.07 -3.13
CA ILE A 132 -9.09 -15.28 -3.77
C ILE A 132 -9.03 -13.82 -3.29
N GLN A 133 -9.19 -12.90 -4.24
CA GLN A 133 -9.31 -11.48 -3.96
C GLN A 133 -10.71 -11.00 -4.34
N LEU A 134 -11.37 -10.24 -3.47
CA LEU A 134 -12.75 -9.78 -3.59
C LEU A 134 -12.80 -8.26 -3.64
N SER A 135 -13.68 -7.72 -4.49
CA SER A 135 -14.00 -6.31 -4.50
C SER A 135 -15.07 -6.00 -3.45
N THR A 136 -14.88 -4.95 -2.67
CA THR A 136 -15.89 -4.48 -1.71
C THR A 136 -17.11 -3.87 -2.38
N VAL A 137 -16.98 -3.32 -3.60
CA VAL A 137 -18.03 -2.52 -4.27
C VAL A 137 -19.34 -3.31 -4.44
N PRO A 138 -19.36 -4.52 -5.02
CA PRO A 138 -20.62 -5.21 -5.28
C PRO A 138 -21.33 -5.62 -4.00
N TRP A 139 -20.56 -6.10 -3.01
CA TRP A 139 -21.07 -6.41 -1.68
C TRP A 139 -21.68 -5.17 -1.02
N ALA A 140 -20.97 -4.03 -1.08
CA ALA A 140 -21.41 -2.81 -0.45
C ALA A 140 -22.68 -2.25 -1.10
N LEU A 141 -22.78 -2.28 -2.43
CA LEU A 141 -23.98 -1.86 -3.16
C LEU A 141 -25.17 -2.78 -2.85
N GLY A 142 -24.98 -4.09 -2.90
CA GLY A 142 -26.05 -5.04 -2.60
C GLY A 142 -26.55 -4.94 -1.15
N LEU A 143 -25.62 -4.88 -0.18
CA LEU A 143 -25.98 -4.71 1.22
C LEU A 143 -26.66 -3.37 1.46
N SER A 144 -26.18 -2.29 0.84
CA SER A 144 -26.76 -0.96 0.98
C SER A 144 -28.13 -0.84 0.34
N ALA A 145 -28.36 -1.49 -0.80
CA ALA A 145 -29.69 -1.55 -1.42
C ALA A 145 -30.70 -2.26 -0.52
N LYS A 146 -30.27 -3.28 0.24
CA LYS A 146 -31.15 -4.07 1.10
C LYS A 146 -31.34 -3.49 2.51
N HIS A 147 -30.30 -2.89 3.07
CA HIS A 147 -30.24 -2.50 4.50
C HIS A 147 -29.80 -1.05 4.73
N GLY A 148 -29.54 -0.28 3.68
CA GLY A 148 -29.03 1.09 3.72
C GLY A 148 -27.53 1.18 4.03
N LEU A 149 -26.93 2.36 3.77
CA LEU A 149 -25.50 2.62 3.98
C LEU A 149 -25.03 2.46 5.44
N GLY A 150 -25.97 2.50 6.41
CA GLY A 150 -25.66 2.29 7.82
C GLY A 150 -25.20 0.86 8.13
N ALA A 151 -25.54 -0.12 7.29
CA ALA A 151 -25.17 -1.52 7.47
C ALA A 151 -23.71 -1.83 7.10
N LEU A 152 -23.04 -0.94 6.36
CA LEU A 152 -21.66 -1.13 5.91
C LEU A 152 -20.69 -1.19 7.10
N ASN A 153 -20.11 -2.36 7.31
CA ASN A 153 -19.14 -2.62 8.36
C ASN A 153 -18.10 -3.63 7.91
N ILE A 154 -16.82 -3.37 8.21
CA ILE A 154 -15.74 -4.27 7.81
C ILE A 154 -15.86 -5.66 8.46
N ASN A 155 -16.39 -5.78 9.69
CA ASN A 155 -16.54 -7.10 10.29
C ASN A 155 -17.64 -7.90 9.59
N THR A 156 -18.72 -7.26 9.14
CA THR A 156 -19.79 -7.93 8.40
C THR A 156 -19.25 -8.40 7.05
N PHE A 157 -18.51 -7.54 6.35
CA PHE A 157 -17.81 -7.92 5.13
C PHE A 157 -16.88 -9.12 5.34
N GLU A 158 -16.03 -9.10 6.37
CA GLU A 158 -15.13 -10.21 6.69
C GLU A 158 -15.89 -11.51 6.99
N GLN A 159 -16.99 -11.44 7.74
CA GLN A 159 -17.84 -12.60 8.03
C GLN A 159 -18.48 -13.20 6.78
N ASP A 160 -19.02 -12.35 5.90
CA ASP A 160 -19.62 -12.80 4.64
C ASP A 160 -18.55 -13.40 3.72
N CYS A 161 -17.35 -12.81 3.70
CA CYS A 161 -16.23 -13.34 2.93
C CYS A 161 -15.74 -14.70 3.46
N LEU A 162 -15.76 -14.95 4.78
CA LEU A 162 -15.44 -16.26 5.35
C LEU A 162 -16.47 -17.31 4.90
N THR A 163 -17.75 -16.98 4.95
CA THR A 163 -18.83 -17.85 4.49
C THR A 163 -18.69 -18.16 3.00
N LEU A 164 -18.37 -17.15 2.19
CA LEU A 164 -18.08 -17.33 0.77
C LEU A 164 -16.87 -18.26 0.56
N LYS A 165 -15.77 -18.08 1.30
CA LYS A 165 -14.60 -18.96 1.19
C LYS A 165 -14.97 -20.43 1.45
N ASP A 166 -15.77 -20.71 2.48
CA ASP A 166 -16.21 -22.07 2.78
C ASP A 166 -17.05 -22.67 1.63
N GLN A 167 -17.98 -21.89 1.07
CA GLN A 167 -18.77 -22.28 -0.11
C GLN A 167 -17.88 -22.56 -1.34
N LEU A 168 -16.88 -21.71 -1.58
CA LEU A 168 -15.94 -21.89 -2.69
C LEU A 168 -15.09 -23.15 -2.50
N ILE A 169 -14.62 -23.43 -1.28
CA ILE A 169 -13.89 -24.67 -0.96
C ILE A 169 -14.76 -25.88 -1.26
N GLN A 170 -16.04 -25.85 -0.85
CA GLN A 170 -16.98 -26.92 -1.15
C GLN A 170 -17.16 -27.11 -2.67
N ILE A 171 -17.38 -26.03 -3.43
CA ILE A 171 -17.46 -26.09 -4.90
C ILE A 171 -16.19 -26.73 -5.47
N ASN A 172 -15.01 -26.32 -5.01
CA ASN A 172 -13.76 -26.90 -5.51
C ASN A 172 -13.68 -28.40 -5.26
N GLN A 173 -14.10 -28.87 -4.08
CA GLN A 173 -14.11 -30.28 -3.73
C GLN A 173 -15.12 -31.07 -4.57
N GLU A 174 -16.31 -30.53 -4.81
CA GLU A 174 -17.36 -31.15 -5.62
C GLU A 174 -16.92 -31.41 -7.08
N TYR A 175 -16.08 -30.52 -7.62
CA TYR A 175 -15.61 -30.59 -9.01
C TYR A 175 -14.14 -31.07 -9.14
N CYS A 176 -13.52 -31.49 -8.04
CA CYS A 176 -12.25 -32.23 -8.08
C CYS A 176 -12.47 -33.63 -8.66
N VAL A 177 -11.72 -34.02 -9.69
CA VAL A 177 -11.73 -35.39 -10.21
C VAL A 177 -10.89 -36.28 -9.29
N ASP A 178 -11.45 -37.40 -8.84
CA ASP A 178 -10.78 -38.38 -7.99
C ASP A 178 -9.54 -38.97 -8.69
N PRO A 179 -8.32 -38.78 -8.16
CA PRO A 179 -7.09 -39.30 -8.75
C PRO A 179 -6.99 -40.84 -8.72
N SER A 180 -7.90 -41.54 -8.04
CA SER A 180 -7.87 -43.00 -7.87
C SER A 180 -8.56 -43.81 -9.00
N SER A 181 -9.23 -43.17 -9.98
CA SER A 181 -9.79 -43.91 -11.12
C SER A 181 -8.68 -44.30 -12.11
N GLU A 182 -8.54 -45.60 -12.39
CA GLU A 182 -7.45 -46.16 -13.20
C GLU A 182 -7.42 -45.72 -14.67
N ALA A 183 -8.46 -45.02 -15.14
CA ALA A 183 -8.58 -44.53 -16.51
C ALA A 183 -7.74 -43.28 -16.82
N ASN A 184 -7.20 -42.56 -15.82
CA ASN A 184 -6.53 -41.27 -16.02
C ASN A 184 -5.22 -41.14 -15.25
N LYS A 185 -4.31 -42.12 -15.36
CA LYS A 185 -2.97 -42.10 -14.72
C LYS A 185 -1.97 -41.11 -15.34
N SER A 186 -2.39 -40.27 -16.29
CA SER A 186 -1.59 -39.17 -16.83
C SER A 186 -2.26 -37.83 -16.55
N VAL A 187 -1.80 -37.17 -15.48
CA VAL A 187 -2.20 -35.85 -14.97
C VAL A 187 -3.53 -35.86 -14.21
N GLY A 188 -3.46 -35.71 -12.88
CA GLY A 188 -4.63 -35.31 -12.08
C GLY A 188 -5.09 -33.93 -12.55
N GLN A 189 -6.17 -33.88 -13.33
CA GLN A 189 -6.64 -32.66 -13.97
C GLN A 189 -7.82 -32.09 -13.19
N TYR A 190 -7.60 -30.94 -12.55
CA TYR A 190 -8.68 -30.03 -12.17
C TYR A 190 -9.35 -29.53 -13.45
N ILE A 191 -10.66 -29.70 -13.55
CA ILE A 191 -11.42 -29.31 -14.73
C ILE A 191 -12.06 -27.95 -14.43
N LEU A 192 -11.49 -26.87 -14.97
CA LEU A 192 -12.24 -25.63 -15.13
C LEU A 192 -13.35 -25.90 -16.17
N SER A 193 -14.58 -26.16 -15.72
CA SER A 193 -15.73 -26.45 -16.58
C SER A 193 -16.75 -25.30 -16.56
N PRO A 194 -17.67 -25.25 -17.54
CA PRO A 194 -18.77 -24.29 -17.50
C PRO A 194 -19.59 -24.39 -16.21
N ALA A 195 -19.87 -25.60 -15.71
CA ALA A 195 -20.61 -25.78 -14.46
C ALA A 195 -19.91 -25.16 -13.25
N VAL A 196 -18.58 -25.28 -13.15
CA VAL A 196 -17.81 -24.64 -12.09
C VAL A 196 -17.91 -23.13 -12.20
N LEU A 197 -17.69 -22.58 -13.39
CA LEU A 197 -17.75 -21.13 -13.63
C LEU A 197 -19.12 -20.53 -13.31
N LEU A 198 -20.20 -21.20 -13.73
CA LEU A 198 -21.57 -20.79 -13.42
C LEU A 198 -21.86 -20.82 -11.92
N ARG A 199 -21.42 -21.88 -11.21
CA ARG A 199 -21.54 -21.97 -9.75
C ARG A 199 -20.77 -20.86 -9.04
N LEU A 200 -19.54 -20.57 -9.46
CA LEU A 200 -18.74 -19.48 -8.90
C LEU A 200 -19.44 -18.13 -9.04
N VAL A 201 -20.01 -17.86 -10.23
CA VAL A 201 -20.76 -16.63 -10.50
C VAL A 201 -22.01 -16.55 -9.62
N GLU A 202 -22.81 -17.61 -9.55
CA GLU A 202 -24.02 -17.67 -8.73
C GLU A 202 -23.70 -17.41 -7.25
N THR A 203 -22.70 -18.10 -6.70
CA THR A 203 -22.28 -17.93 -5.29
C THR A 203 -21.80 -16.51 -5.01
N LEU A 204 -21.04 -15.90 -5.92
CA LEU A 204 -20.62 -14.50 -5.77
C LEU A 204 -21.78 -13.51 -5.84
N CYS A 205 -22.76 -13.73 -6.71
CA CYS A 205 -23.95 -12.90 -6.78
C CYS A 205 -24.77 -12.98 -5.48
N GLN A 206 -24.90 -14.16 -4.88
CA GLN A 206 -25.55 -14.34 -3.58
C GLN A 206 -24.77 -13.64 -2.45
N TRP A 207 -23.46 -13.83 -2.39
CA TRP A 207 -22.57 -13.15 -1.44
C TRP A 207 -22.66 -11.62 -1.55
N ALA A 208 -22.77 -11.10 -2.77
CA ALA A 208 -22.96 -9.68 -3.03
C ALA A 208 -24.42 -9.21 -2.89
N TYR A 209 -25.27 -9.95 -2.17
CA TYR A 209 -26.69 -9.62 -1.92
C TYR A 209 -27.51 -9.35 -3.19
N HIS A 210 -27.23 -10.08 -4.27
CA HIS A 210 -27.82 -9.85 -5.59
C HIS A 210 -27.67 -8.39 -6.04
N CYS A 211 -26.44 -7.89 -5.92
CA CYS A 211 -26.04 -6.55 -6.30
C CYS A 211 -26.69 -6.10 -7.63
N PRO A 212 -27.33 -4.92 -7.68
CA PRO A 212 -28.08 -4.46 -8.86
C PRO A 212 -27.19 -4.10 -10.06
N LEU A 213 -25.86 -4.10 -9.92
CA LEU A 213 -24.91 -3.78 -10.99
C LEU A 213 -24.96 -4.74 -12.19
N ILE A 214 -25.36 -5.99 -11.94
CA ILE A 214 -25.33 -7.03 -12.96
C ILE A 214 -26.70 -7.69 -12.99
N GLU A 215 -27.41 -7.48 -14.10
CA GLU A 215 -28.58 -8.28 -14.44
C GLU A 215 -28.15 -9.75 -14.54
N SER A 216 -28.99 -10.68 -14.05
CA SER A 216 -28.59 -12.08 -13.83
C SER A 216 -28.01 -12.80 -15.06
N ASN A 217 -28.26 -12.32 -16.28
CA ASN A 217 -27.77 -12.92 -17.53
C ASN A 217 -26.64 -12.11 -18.21
N ALA A 218 -26.21 -11.00 -17.61
CA ALA A 218 -25.22 -10.08 -18.18
C ALA A 218 -23.81 -10.27 -17.60
N SER A 219 -23.60 -11.19 -16.66
CA SER A 219 -22.26 -11.43 -16.10
C SER A 219 -21.28 -11.92 -17.17
N ILE A 220 -20.10 -11.34 -17.14
CA ILE A 220 -18.97 -11.73 -17.98
C ILE A 220 -17.84 -12.25 -17.09
N ILE A 221 -17.25 -13.37 -17.50
CA ILE A 221 -16.04 -13.92 -16.90
C ILE A 221 -14.88 -13.63 -17.86
N GLY A 222 -13.84 -12.95 -17.38
CA GLY A 222 -12.61 -12.73 -18.14
C GLY A 222 -11.49 -13.62 -17.63
N ILE A 223 -10.69 -14.19 -18.52
CA ILE A 223 -9.56 -15.04 -18.17
C ILE A 223 -8.31 -14.52 -18.87
N CYS A 224 -7.32 -14.12 -18.07
CA CYS A 224 -6.00 -13.68 -18.52
C CYS A 224 -4.96 -14.80 -18.29
N LEU A 225 -4.49 -15.42 -19.37
CA LEU A 225 -3.50 -16.49 -19.30
C LEU A 225 -2.10 -15.95 -19.00
N LYS A 226 -1.35 -16.70 -18.19
CA LYS A 226 0.06 -16.47 -17.90
C LYS A 226 0.89 -17.57 -18.56
N TRP A 227 1.92 -17.16 -19.27
CA TRP A 227 2.85 -18.07 -19.95
C TRP A 227 4.26 -17.87 -19.42
N ARG A 228 5.03 -18.95 -19.36
CA ARG A 228 6.45 -18.94 -19.02
C ARG A 228 7.24 -19.57 -20.15
N ASP A 229 8.46 -19.09 -20.40
CA ASP A 229 9.34 -19.72 -21.38
C ASP A 229 9.76 -21.13 -20.90
N LYS A 230 9.62 -22.13 -21.77
CA LYS A 230 10.11 -23.51 -21.57
C LYS A 230 11.64 -23.45 -21.53
N TYR A 231 12.21 -23.53 -20.33
CA TYR A 231 13.64 -23.28 -20.11
C TYR A 231 14.57 -24.21 -20.91
N ASN A 232 15.47 -23.60 -21.69
CA ASN A 232 16.66 -24.24 -22.24
C ASN A 232 17.80 -24.16 -21.17
N LYS A 233 17.99 -25.23 -20.38
CA LYS A 233 18.96 -25.29 -19.25
C LYS A 233 20.41 -24.90 -19.59
N LYS A 234 20.80 -24.83 -20.87
CA LYS A 234 22.15 -24.44 -21.31
C LYS A 234 22.37 -22.93 -21.44
N GLU A 235 21.35 -22.14 -21.74
CA GLU A 235 21.54 -20.70 -21.98
C GLU A 235 21.67 -19.86 -20.72
N LEU A 236 21.13 -20.29 -19.56
CA LEU A 236 21.29 -19.55 -18.32
C LEU A 236 22.75 -19.55 -17.82
N LYS A 237 23.51 -20.62 -18.10
CA LYS A 237 24.94 -20.65 -17.73
C LYS A 237 25.78 -19.73 -18.62
N ASN A 238 25.42 -19.58 -19.89
CA ASN A 238 26.14 -18.70 -20.82
C ASN A 238 25.70 -17.23 -20.68
N LYS A 239 24.39 -16.96 -20.54
CA LYS A 239 23.87 -15.60 -20.29
C LYS A 239 24.19 -15.09 -18.89
N GLN A 240 24.34 -15.93 -17.86
CA GLN A 240 24.87 -15.47 -16.55
C GLN A 240 26.38 -15.20 -16.57
N HIS A 241 27.12 -15.77 -17.52
CA HIS A 241 28.53 -15.43 -17.75
C HIS A 241 28.66 -14.14 -18.59
N GLU A 242 27.81 -13.95 -19.60
CA GLU A 242 27.83 -12.77 -20.48
C GLU A 242 27.13 -11.54 -19.87
N ALA A 243 26.03 -11.70 -19.13
CA ALA A 243 25.36 -10.59 -18.43
C ALA A 243 26.14 -10.10 -17.20
N LYS A 244 27.07 -10.90 -16.66
CA LYS A 244 28.04 -10.41 -15.66
C LYS A 244 29.17 -9.58 -16.26
N LEU A 245 29.39 -9.64 -17.57
CA LEU A 245 30.38 -8.83 -18.28
C LEU A 245 29.79 -7.53 -18.85
N ASN A 246 28.47 -7.47 -19.09
CA ASN A 246 27.82 -6.32 -19.76
C ASN A 246 26.91 -5.46 -18.87
N ALA A 247 26.67 -5.81 -17.60
CA ALA A 247 25.82 -5.04 -16.68
C ALA A 247 26.56 -3.92 -15.91
N GLU A 248 27.60 -3.32 -16.50
CA GLU A 248 28.22 -2.09 -15.98
C GLU A 248 27.79 -0.82 -16.75
N LYS A 249 26.93 -0.92 -17.77
CA LYS A 249 26.42 0.26 -18.49
C LYS A 249 25.01 0.00 -19.03
N ASP A 250 23.99 0.23 -18.22
CA ASP A 250 22.90 1.14 -18.59
C ASP A 250 21.84 1.22 -17.49
N ASP A 251 21.53 2.46 -17.14
CA ASP A 251 20.48 2.92 -16.25
C ASP A 251 19.18 3.02 -17.07
N GLY A 252 18.06 2.48 -16.57
CA GLY A 252 16.84 2.40 -17.38
C GLY A 252 15.69 1.60 -16.77
N ASN A 253 14.87 2.31 -16.02
CA ASN A 253 13.66 1.89 -15.32
C ASN A 253 12.57 1.21 -16.19
N LYS A 254 12.05 0.05 -15.73
CA LYS A 254 10.61 -0.32 -15.71
C LYS A 254 10.48 -1.73 -15.13
N LYS A 255 10.19 -1.82 -13.83
CA LYS A 255 9.60 -3.02 -13.24
C LYS A 255 8.30 -2.60 -12.57
N ILE A 256 7.21 -3.04 -13.17
CA ILE A 256 5.89 -3.07 -12.56
C ILE A 256 5.97 -4.08 -11.41
N ASP A 257 5.56 -3.61 -10.25
CA ASP A 257 5.65 -4.25 -8.94
C ASP A 257 4.53 -5.30 -8.79
N ASP A 258 4.71 -6.48 -9.39
CA ASP A 258 3.98 -7.69 -9.00
C ASP A 258 4.84 -8.44 -7.96
N SER A 259 5.14 -7.82 -6.82
CA SER A 259 5.78 -8.50 -5.70
C SER A 259 4.77 -8.87 -4.62
N ASP A 260 4.32 -10.13 -4.73
CA ASP A 260 3.81 -11.03 -3.69
C ASP A 260 3.59 -10.37 -2.31
N GLN A 261 2.36 -9.89 -2.10
CA GLN A 261 1.86 -9.59 -0.77
C GLN A 261 1.39 -10.90 -0.13
N GLU A 262 2.30 -11.59 0.56
CA GLU A 262 1.92 -12.63 1.52
C GLU A 262 1.19 -11.98 2.69
N TRP A 263 -0.14 -11.93 2.60
CA TRP A 263 -1.00 -11.73 3.76
C TRP A 263 -0.99 -13.01 4.59
N ALA A 264 -1.26 -12.89 5.90
CA ALA A 264 -1.38 -14.07 6.75
C ALA A 264 -2.33 -15.07 6.10
N ALA A 265 -1.99 -16.37 6.12
CA ALA A 265 -2.62 -17.44 5.33
C ALA A 265 -4.16 -17.60 5.50
N ASP A 266 -4.78 -16.82 6.38
CA ASP A 266 -6.22 -16.87 6.69
C ASP A 266 -6.99 -15.59 6.32
N ASP A 267 -6.32 -14.48 5.98
CA ASP A 267 -7.00 -13.19 5.71
C ASP A 267 -7.40 -13.06 4.23
N ILE A 268 -8.60 -12.55 3.96
CA ILE A 268 -9.18 -12.50 2.61
C ILE A 268 -8.62 -11.30 1.83
N GLY A 269 -8.21 -11.53 0.59
CA GLY A 269 -7.75 -10.51 -0.35
C GLY A 269 -8.78 -9.41 -0.60
N ILE A 270 -8.72 -8.22 0.01
CA ILE A 270 -9.52 -7.08 -0.43
C ILE A 270 -8.80 -6.43 -1.61
N LEU A 271 -9.46 -6.38 -2.78
CA LEU A 271 -8.86 -5.84 -4.00
C LEU A 271 -8.59 -4.33 -3.95
N ASN A 272 -9.39 -3.60 -3.18
CA ASN A 272 -9.67 -2.20 -3.44
C ASN A 272 -9.78 -1.31 -2.19
N SER A 273 -9.52 -1.83 -0.99
CA SER A 273 -9.55 -1.05 0.25
C SER A 273 -8.35 -1.40 1.13
N PHE A 274 -7.43 -0.45 1.26
CA PHE A 274 -6.27 -0.56 2.15
C PHE A 274 -6.60 -0.05 3.56
N TYR A 275 -7.49 0.93 3.70
CA TYR A 275 -7.68 1.66 4.96
C TYR A 275 -8.89 1.22 5.79
N ALA A 276 -9.87 0.48 5.24
CA ALA A 276 -11.11 0.18 5.97
C ALA A 276 -10.89 -0.50 7.33
N LYS A 277 -10.01 -1.52 7.39
CA LYS A 277 -9.68 -2.22 8.66
C LYS A 277 -9.07 -1.25 9.69
N ASP A 278 -8.15 -0.40 9.24
CA ASP A 278 -7.45 0.57 10.10
C ASP A 278 -8.39 1.65 10.63
N ILE A 279 -9.23 2.23 9.76
CA ILE A 279 -10.22 3.24 10.16
C ILE A 279 -11.20 2.65 11.18
N HIS A 280 -11.70 1.44 10.96
CA HIS A 280 -12.58 0.77 11.92
C HIS A 280 -11.90 0.49 13.27
N SER A 281 -10.62 0.09 13.24
CA SER A 281 -9.80 -0.10 14.45
C SER A 281 -9.66 1.22 15.24
N ILE A 282 -9.43 2.34 14.53
CA ILE A 282 -9.37 3.68 15.12
C ILE A 282 -10.72 4.07 15.74
N MET A 283 -11.82 3.86 15.02
CA MET A 283 -13.18 4.13 15.54
C MET A 283 -13.46 3.34 16.83
N ARG A 284 -13.09 2.04 16.89
CA ARG A 284 -13.20 1.23 18.11
C ARG A 284 -12.39 1.81 19.27
N LYS A 285 -11.15 2.23 19.03
CA LYS A 285 -10.30 2.85 20.06
C LYS A 285 -10.91 4.15 20.61
N ILE A 286 -11.43 5.02 19.74
CA ILE A 286 -12.12 6.26 20.14
C ILE A 286 -13.37 5.95 20.98
N ASN A 287 -14.17 4.96 20.57
CA ASN A 287 -15.35 4.51 21.32
C ASN A 287 -15.00 3.95 22.71
N GLN A 288 -13.84 3.30 22.84
CA GLN A 288 -13.29 2.86 24.14
C GLN A 288 -12.70 4.00 24.98
N GLY A 289 -12.75 5.23 24.50
CA GLY A 289 -12.20 6.40 25.20
C GLY A 289 -10.69 6.57 25.05
N LYS A 290 -10.04 5.83 24.16
CA LYS A 290 -8.62 6.05 23.83
C LYS A 290 -8.52 7.26 22.91
N HIS A 291 -7.89 8.31 23.42
CA HIS A 291 -7.73 9.59 22.72
C HIS A 291 -6.33 9.70 22.11
N ASN A 292 -6.24 10.22 20.88
CA ASN A 292 -4.98 10.55 20.22
C ASN A 292 -5.00 12.04 19.84
N PRO A 293 -4.18 12.89 20.47
CA PRO A 293 -4.18 14.34 20.22
C PRO A 293 -3.93 14.72 18.76
N ALA A 294 -3.07 13.98 18.04
CA ALA A 294 -2.75 14.26 16.64
C ALA A 294 -3.94 13.95 15.73
N LEU A 295 -4.59 12.80 15.92
CA LEU A 295 -5.80 12.46 15.17
C LEU A 295 -6.93 13.46 15.48
N SER A 296 -7.12 13.80 16.75
CA SER A 296 -8.14 14.76 17.16
C SER A 296 -7.91 16.14 16.56
N ALA A 297 -6.66 16.61 16.50
CA ALA A 297 -6.31 17.87 15.83
C ALA A 297 -6.51 17.79 14.31
N TYR A 298 -6.15 16.66 13.69
CA TYR A 298 -6.33 16.43 12.26
C TYR A 298 -7.82 16.40 11.85
N LEU A 299 -8.67 15.76 12.65
CA LEU A 299 -10.12 15.64 12.40
C LEU A 299 -10.91 16.85 12.89
N LYS A 300 -10.27 17.80 13.58
CA LYS A 300 -10.94 18.99 14.10
C LYS A 300 -11.44 19.81 12.92
N MET A 301 -12.76 19.91 12.77
CA MET A 301 -13.35 20.87 11.85
C MET A 301 -13.01 22.26 12.35
N ALA A 302 -12.23 23.01 11.57
CA ALA A 302 -11.73 24.34 11.92
C ALA A 302 -12.89 25.34 12.05
N ALA A 303 -13.53 25.35 13.21
CA ALA A 303 -14.31 26.50 13.67
C ALA A 303 -13.38 27.31 14.58
N ASP A 304 -13.01 28.50 14.11
CA ASP A 304 -12.46 29.62 14.89
C ASP A 304 -10.94 29.72 15.12
N GLU A 305 -10.08 29.02 14.37
CA GLU A 305 -8.64 29.35 14.37
C GLU A 305 -8.33 30.47 13.37
N GLU A 306 -7.76 31.58 13.85
CA GLU A 306 -7.28 32.69 13.00
C GLU A 306 -6.22 32.15 12.03
N LYS A 307 -6.57 32.10 10.74
CA LYS A 307 -5.64 31.78 9.67
C LYS A 307 -4.95 33.06 9.23
N PHE A 308 -3.62 33.08 9.32
CA PHE A 308 -2.81 34.18 8.80
C PHE A 308 -2.41 33.91 7.35
N ASP A 309 -2.74 34.83 6.46
CA ASP A 309 -2.20 34.82 5.10
C ASP A 309 -0.78 35.43 5.11
N LEU A 310 0.22 34.55 5.08
CA LEU A 310 1.64 34.93 5.08
C LEU A 310 2.07 35.73 3.84
N TYR A 311 1.22 35.82 2.80
CA TYR A 311 1.49 36.61 1.60
C TYR A 311 0.91 38.03 1.67
N CYS A 312 0.12 38.35 2.69
CA CYS A 312 -0.37 39.69 2.93
C CYS A 312 0.62 40.48 3.80
N ASN A 313 0.92 41.73 3.42
CA ASN A 313 1.83 42.63 4.17
C ASN A 313 1.46 42.79 5.67
N GLN A 314 0.19 42.54 6.03
CA GLN A 314 -0.27 42.57 7.42
C GLN A 314 0.30 41.43 8.29
N SER A 315 0.89 40.39 7.68
CA SER A 315 1.45 39.22 8.34
C SER A 315 2.98 39.12 8.24
N ASP A 316 3.66 40.09 7.63
CA ASP A 316 5.14 40.13 7.53
C ASP A 316 5.80 40.06 8.91
N TRP A 317 5.19 40.72 9.91
CA TRP A 317 5.70 40.72 11.29
C TRP A 317 5.80 39.30 11.86
N LEU A 318 4.92 38.38 11.46
CA LEU A 318 4.93 37.00 11.91
C LEU A 318 6.13 36.25 11.33
N ILE A 319 6.45 36.49 10.05
CA ILE A 319 7.66 35.95 9.41
C ILE A 319 8.90 36.45 10.15
N TRP A 320 8.99 37.76 10.40
CA TRP A 320 10.11 38.35 11.15
C TRP A 320 10.23 37.79 12.57
N GLN A 321 9.10 37.65 13.28
CA GLN A 321 9.06 37.10 14.63
C GLN A 321 9.60 35.67 14.66
N LYS A 322 9.11 34.80 13.77
CA LYS A 322 9.50 33.38 13.74
C LYS A 322 10.92 33.17 13.22
N LEU A 323 11.50 34.14 12.50
CA LEU A 323 12.89 34.08 12.00
C LEU A 323 13.92 34.74 12.92
N GLN A 324 13.54 35.19 14.12
CA GLN A 324 14.49 35.76 15.07
C GLN A 324 15.60 34.75 15.43
N PRO A 325 16.86 35.18 15.63
CA PRO A 325 17.99 34.28 15.90
C PRO A 325 17.80 33.35 17.10
N LYS A 326 16.98 33.72 18.09
CA LYS A 326 16.66 32.86 19.24
C LYS A 326 15.90 31.58 18.87
N TYR A 327 15.28 31.53 17.68
CA TYR A 327 14.53 30.37 17.18
C TYR A 327 15.31 29.53 16.18
N TRP A 328 16.56 29.90 15.87
CA TRP A 328 17.38 29.09 14.98
C TRP A 328 17.64 27.71 15.57
N ASN A 329 17.50 26.69 14.73
CA ASN A 329 17.89 25.33 15.05
C ASN A 329 19.38 25.28 15.42
N ARG A 330 19.69 24.53 16.47
CA ARG A 330 21.06 24.24 16.91
C ARG A 330 21.66 23.12 16.09
N GLY A 331 20.84 22.17 15.68
CA GLY A 331 21.20 21.09 14.77
C GLY A 331 20.87 21.41 13.33
N ARG A 332 21.89 21.38 12.47
CA ARG A 332 21.77 21.48 11.01
C ARG A 332 22.30 20.20 10.39
N TRP A 333 21.66 19.73 9.31
CA TRP A 333 22.23 18.63 8.56
C TRP A 333 23.61 19.00 8.04
N LEU A 334 24.50 18.01 7.95
CA LEU A 334 25.88 18.16 7.51
C LEU A 334 25.96 18.34 5.97
N SER A 335 25.04 19.08 5.35
CA SER A 335 25.02 19.42 3.93
C SER A 335 25.90 20.63 3.62
N GLU A 336 26.18 20.86 2.33
CA GLU A 336 26.93 22.03 1.88
C GLU A 336 26.32 23.32 2.47
N PRO A 337 27.13 24.25 3.01
CA PRO A 337 26.65 25.52 3.56
C PRO A 337 25.77 26.32 2.59
N ALA A 338 26.06 26.24 1.28
CA ALA A 338 25.29 26.89 0.23
C ALA A 338 23.87 26.30 0.04
N HIS A 339 23.59 25.11 0.58
CA HIS A 339 22.27 24.45 0.51
C HIS A 339 21.46 24.64 1.80
N GLY A 340 21.54 25.84 2.40
CA GLY A 340 20.71 26.22 3.52
C GLY A 340 19.21 26.27 3.18
N LEU A 341 18.38 26.27 4.22
CA LEU A 341 16.93 26.42 4.06
C LEU A 341 16.60 27.79 3.46
N SER A 342 15.63 27.80 2.56
CA SER A 342 14.97 29.05 2.13
C SER A 342 14.23 29.70 3.30
N LEU A 343 13.90 30.98 3.15
CA LEU A 343 13.18 31.77 4.17
C LEU A 343 11.96 31.03 4.75
N MET A 344 11.08 30.52 3.87
CA MET A 344 9.84 29.84 4.28
C MET A 344 10.08 28.45 4.85
N GLN A 345 11.15 27.77 4.44
CA GLN A 345 11.53 26.50 5.07
C GLN A 345 12.08 26.73 6.48
N GLN A 346 12.90 27.76 6.68
CA GLN A 346 13.39 28.11 8.02
C GLN A 346 12.24 28.57 8.92
N PHE A 347 11.30 29.36 8.38
CA PHE A 347 10.07 29.73 9.07
C PHE A 347 9.33 28.46 9.55
N ALA A 348 9.10 27.50 8.65
CA ALA A 348 8.42 26.25 8.99
C ALA A 348 9.16 25.43 10.06
N VAL A 349 10.49 25.31 9.98
CA VAL A 349 11.30 24.60 10.98
C VAL A 349 11.23 25.30 12.34
N ASN A 350 11.37 26.62 12.38
CA ASN A 350 11.30 27.39 13.62
C ASN A 350 9.92 27.27 14.26
N THR A 351 8.85 27.38 13.48
CA THR A 351 7.47 27.22 13.96
C THR A 351 7.23 25.80 14.48
N PHE A 352 7.69 24.77 13.77
CA PHE A 352 7.56 23.37 14.19
C PHE A 352 8.16 23.10 15.56
N PHE A 353 9.31 23.72 15.86
CA PHE A 353 10.04 23.50 17.10
C PHE A 353 9.71 24.47 18.25
N GLU A 354 9.06 25.60 17.96
CA GLU A 354 8.58 26.54 18.97
C GLU A 354 7.25 26.08 19.59
N GLU A 355 6.39 25.44 18.80
CA GLU A 355 5.04 25.09 19.22
C GLU A 355 5.01 23.66 19.80
N GLU A 356 5.55 23.50 21.01
CA GLU A 356 5.56 22.23 21.77
C GLU A 356 4.17 21.56 21.90
N SER A 357 3.09 22.31 21.63
CA SER A 357 1.71 21.88 21.77
C SER A 357 0.96 21.61 20.45
N GLN A 358 1.59 21.68 19.28
CA GLN A 358 0.92 21.32 18.02
C GLN A 358 1.12 19.83 17.69
N PRO A 359 0.09 18.98 17.87
CA PRO A 359 0.23 17.56 17.57
C PRO A 359 0.20 17.27 16.06
N VAL A 360 -0.14 18.26 15.22
CA VAL A 360 -0.10 18.18 13.76
C VAL A 360 0.42 19.50 13.20
N PHE A 361 1.44 19.41 12.34
CA PHE A 361 1.98 20.54 11.60
C PHE A 361 2.00 20.20 10.11
N SER A 362 1.43 21.08 9.28
CA SER A 362 1.32 20.85 7.84
C SER A 362 2.18 21.85 7.08
N VAL A 363 2.95 21.35 6.13
CA VAL A 363 3.74 22.16 5.21
C VAL A 363 3.34 21.81 3.79
N ASN A 364 2.81 22.79 3.07
CA ASN A 364 2.60 22.63 1.64
C ASN A 364 3.90 22.96 0.89
N GLY A 365 4.27 22.11 -0.06
CA GLY A 365 5.44 22.32 -0.89
C GLY A 365 5.19 21.81 -2.31
N PRO A 366 5.22 22.67 -3.33
CA PRO A 366 5.21 22.25 -4.72
C PRO A 366 6.35 21.26 -5.06
N PRO A 367 6.30 20.57 -6.21
CA PRO A 367 7.41 19.75 -6.69
C PRO A 367 8.71 20.57 -6.75
N GLY A 368 9.82 19.99 -6.28
CA GLY A 368 11.14 20.64 -6.31
C GLY A 368 11.44 21.64 -5.18
N THR A 369 10.51 21.95 -4.26
CA THR A 369 10.74 22.93 -3.19
C THR A 369 11.54 22.41 -1.98
N GLY A 370 12.34 21.36 -2.16
CA GLY A 370 13.27 20.89 -1.13
C GLY A 370 12.64 20.35 0.16
N LYS A 371 11.45 19.72 0.11
CA LYS A 371 10.80 19.10 1.29
C LYS A 371 11.74 18.14 2.06
N THR A 372 12.55 17.37 1.34
CA THR A 372 13.56 16.49 1.95
C THR A 372 14.67 17.28 2.67
N THR A 373 15.04 18.46 2.15
CA THR A 373 16.01 19.34 2.82
C THR A 373 15.45 19.87 4.13
N LEU A 374 14.18 20.28 4.16
CA LEU A 374 13.49 20.67 5.39
C LEU A 374 13.47 19.53 6.42
N LEU A 375 13.12 18.31 5.99
CA LEU A 375 13.12 17.14 6.88
C LEU A 375 14.50 16.81 7.46
N ARG A 376 15.58 16.96 6.67
CA ARG A 376 16.96 16.73 7.13
C ARG A 376 17.31 17.63 8.32
N ASP A 377 16.94 18.90 8.26
CA ASP A 377 17.22 19.84 9.36
C ASP A 377 16.33 19.57 10.58
N ILE A 378 15.08 19.13 10.39
CA ILE A 378 14.25 18.63 11.51
C ILE A 378 14.91 17.44 12.19
N PHE A 379 15.42 16.47 11.42
CA PHE A 379 16.07 15.30 12.01
C PHE A 379 17.37 15.67 12.74
N ALA A 380 18.16 16.58 12.17
CA ALA A 380 19.39 17.05 12.77
C ALA A 380 19.14 17.79 14.10
N GLU A 381 18.16 18.71 14.11
CA GLU A 381 17.75 19.43 15.32
C GLU A 381 17.27 18.46 16.40
N ASN A 382 16.41 17.50 16.05
CA ASN A 382 15.90 16.53 17.02
C ASN A 382 17.00 15.65 17.64
N ILE A 383 18.03 15.29 16.85
CA ILE A 383 19.20 14.58 17.35
C ILE A 383 20.05 15.44 18.27
N VAL A 384 20.27 16.71 17.92
CA VAL A 384 21.02 17.64 18.78
C VAL A 384 20.31 17.84 20.11
N ARG A 385 18.98 18.01 20.11
CA ARG A 385 18.19 18.09 21.35
C ARG A 385 18.37 16.86 22.23
N ARG A 386 18.34 15.64 21.66
CA ARG A 386 18.63 14.41 22.42
C ARG A 386 20.06 14.38 22.95
N ALA A 387 21.02 14.82 22.14
CA ALA A 387 22.43 14.87 22.51
C ALA A 387 22.69 15.87 23.65
N GLU A 388 21.97 16.99 23.71
CA GLU A 388 22.04 17.95 24.81
C GLU A 388 21.60 17.32 26.14
N VAL A 389 20.53 16.53 26.14
CA VAL A 389 20.09 15.79 27.34
C VAL A 389 21.15 14.78 27.78
N LEU A 390 21.75 14.05 26.83
CA LEU A 390 22.84 13.11 27.13
C LEU A 390 24.09 13.82 27.67
N ALA A 391 24.44 14.98 27.12
CA ALA A 391 25.61 15.75 27.51
C ALA A 391 25.49 16.37 28.91
N ALA A 392 24.26 16.55 29.41
CA ALA A 392 24.00 16.98 30.78
C ALA A 392 24.20 15.87 31.83
N MET A 393 24.49 14.62 31.40
CA MET A 393 24.73 13.49 32.30
C MET A 393 26.23 13.31 32.55
N ASP A 394 26.61 12.96 33.78
CA ASP A 394 28.01 12.75 34.16
C ASP A 394 28.61 11.50 33.48
N LYS A 395 27.81 10.42 33.38
CA LYS A 395 28.24 9.13 32.80
C LYS A 395 27.13 8.54 31.94
N ALA A 396 27.52 7.77 30.91
CA ALA A 396 26.58 7.07 30.03
C ALA A 396 25.61 6.13 30.75
N GLN A 397 26.04 5.54 31.87
CA GLN A 397 25.18 4.68 32.70
C GLN A 397 23.98 5.44 33.31
N ASP A 398 24.10 6.75 33.49
CA ASP A 398 23.08 7.59 34.11
C ASP A 398 21.89 7.82 33.17
N ALA A 399 21.99 7.39 31.90
CA ALA A 399 20.92 7.37 30.92
C ALA A 399 19.84 6.30 31.22
N PHE A 400 20.12 5.37 32.12
CA PHE A 400 19.27 4.21 32.38
C PHE A 400 18.73 4.20 33.81
N ILE A 401 17.48 3.77 33.98
CA ILE A 401 16.81 3.69 35.28
C ILE A 401 16.91 2.27 35.87
N ALA A 402 16.71 1.25 35.04
CA ALA A 402 16.70 -0.15 35.46
C ALA A 402 16.97 -1.08 34.27
N MET A 403 17.17 -2.36 34.54
CA MET A 403 17.21 -3.41 33.52
C MET A 403 15.87 -4.17 33.53
N ASP A 404 15.20 -4.24 32.38
CA ASP A 404 14.13 -5.20 32.15
C ASP A 404 14.76 -6.59 32.06
N LYS A 405 14.57 -7.41 33.11
CA LYS A 405 15.18 -8.74 33.22
C LYS A 405 14.56 -9.76 32.27
N GLU A 406 13.31 -9.57 31.87
CA GLU A 406 12.65 -10.50 30.94
C GLU A 406 13.16 -10.28 29.52
N LYS A 407 13.39 -9.02 29.14
CA LYS A 407 13.89 -8.66 27.80
C LYS A 407 15.41 -8.53 27.72
N ALA A 408 16.09 -8.53 28.86
CA ALA A 408 17.52 -8.23 28.99
C ALA A 408 17.92 -6.88 28.36
N ILE A 409 17.06 -5.86 28.50
CA ILE A 409 17.26 -4.52 27.93
C ILE A 409 17.20 -3.46 29.05
N SER A 410 18.12 -2.49 29.02
CA SER A 410 18.11 -1.36 29.94
C SER A 410 17.03 -0.34 29.56
N ILE A 411 16.23 0.08 30.54
CA ILE A 411 15.16 1.06 30.40
C ILE A 411 15.79 2.46 30.44
N LEU A 412 15.57 3.25 29.40
CA LEU A 412 16.01 4.63 29.31
C LEU A 412 15.24 5.54 30.27
N LYS A 413 15.92 6.59 30.73
CA LYS A 413 15.29 7.75 31.36
C LYS A 413 14.27 8.39 30.42
N THR A 414 13.13 8.82 30.96
CA THR A 414 12.04 9.44 30.17
C THR A 414 12.52 10.69 29.44
N GLU A 415 13.48 11.42 30.01
CA GLU A 415 14.14 12.58 29.41
C GLU A 415 14.87 12.26 28.10
N LEU A 416 15.17 10.97 27.83
CA LEU A 416 15.79 10.49 26.59
C LEU A 416 14.80 9.86 25.61
N THR A 417 13.50 9.91 25.93
CA THR A 417 12.40 9.43 25.08
C THR A 417 11.66 10.60 24.44
N GLY A 418 10.90 10.35 23.36
CA GLY A 418 10.20 11.40 22.60
C GLY A 418 11.00 11.96 21.43
N PHE A 419 12.23 11.49 21.22
CA PHE A 419 13.07 11.84 20.07
C PHE A 419 12.97 10.82 18.94
N GLU A 420 12.15 9.78 19.10
CA GLU A 420 11.92 8.78 18.06
C GLU A 420 11.21 9.41 16.86
N MET A 421 11.69 9.12 15.66
CA MET A 421 11.14 9.67 14.42
C MET A 421 10.69 8.52 13.53
N VAL A 422 9.43 8.59 13.07
CA VAL A 422 8.87 7.65 12.11
C VAL A 422 8.48 8.43 10.86
N VAL A 423 9.06 8.07 9.73
CA VAL A 423 8.75 8.67 8.43
C VAL A 423 7.89 7.70 7.64
N VAL A 424 6.72 8.16 7.19
CA VAL A 424 5.77 7.36 6.41
C VAL A 424 5.44 8.07 5.10
N SER A 425 5.17 7.30 4.05
CA SER A 425 4.66 7.79 2.78
C SER A 425 3.79 6.74 2.12
N SER A 426 2.79 7.17 1.35
CA SER A 426 2.03 6.28 0.46
C SER A 426 2.84 5.86 -0.78
N ASN A 427 4.02 6.46 -1.00
CA ASN A 427 4.94 6.08 -2.06
C ASN A 427 6.16 5.35 -1.46
N ASN A 428 6.21 4.03 -1.65
CA ASN A 428 7.33 3.19 -1.18
C ASN A 428 8.68 3.69 -1.69
N THR A 429 8.76 4.14 -2.94
CA THR A 429 10.00 4.70 -3.51
C THR A 429 10.47 5.94 -2.76
N ALA A 430 9.54 6.79 -2.29
CA ALA A 430 9.91 7.97 -1.49
C ALA A 430 10.52 7.57 -0.14
N VAL A 431 9.95 6.58 0.55
CA VAL A 431 10.49 6.06 1.81
C VAL A 431 11.84 5.38 1.60
N GLU A 432 11.97 4.56 0.55
CA GLU A 432 13.23 3.89 0.22
C GLU A 432 14.34 4.89 -0.09
N ASN A 433 14.03 5.94 -0.87
CA ASN A 433 14.99 6.98 -1.22
C ASN A 433 15.47 7.71 0.04
N ILE A 434 14.56 8.15 0.92
CA ILE A 434 14.95 8.81 2.17
C ILE A 434 15.79 7.87 3.04
N SER A 435 15.31 6.66 3.30
CA SER A 435 15.97 5.71 4.21
C SER A 435 17.33 5.24 3.72
N ARG A 436 17.55 5.15 2.39
CA ARG A 436 18.82 4.74 1.79
C ARG A 436 19.78 5.89 1.52
N ASP A 437 19.29 7.12 1.30
CA ASP A 437 20.14 8.25 0.95
C ASP A 437 20.73 8.95 2.18
N LEU A 438 19.99 9.05 3.29
CA LEU A 438 20.50 9.73 4.50
C LEU A 438 21.77 9.08 5.08
N PRO A 439 21.94 7.75 5.08
CA PRO A 439 23.17 7.11 5.57
C PRO A 439 24.38 7.27 4.63
N LYS A 440 24.19 7.60 3.35
CA LYS A 440 25.28 7.65 2.35
C LYS A 440 26.24 8.79 2.63
N GLN A 441 27.52 8.55 2.45
CA GLN A 441 28.56 9.57 2.55
C GLN A 441 28.31 10.75 1.59
N SER A 442 27.76 10.48 0.40
CA SER A 442 27.36 11.50 -0.57
C SER A 442 26.27 12.47 -0.09
N SER A 443 25.61 12.18 1.03
CA SER A 443 24.63 13.09 1.65
C SER A 443 25.28 14.17 2.52
N LEU A 444 26.59 14.08 2.75
CA LEU A 444 27.39 15.04 3.50
C LEU A 444 28.10 16.05 2.59
N ALA A 445 28.39 17.24 3.10
CA ALA A 445 29.25 18.23 2.46
C ALA A 445 30.68 17.71 2.32
N ARG A 446 31.41 18.24 1.33
CA ARG A 446 32.82 17.87 1.07
C ARG A 446 33.72 18.08 2.29
N ASP A 447 33.47 19.11 3.09
CA ASP A 447 34.28 19.40 4.29
C ASP A 447 34.16 18.31 5.37
N TYR A 448 33.06 17.54 5.36
CA TYR A 448 32.86 16.39 6.24
C TYR A 448 33.39 15.08 5.63
N GLN A 449 33.94 15.12 4.41
CA GLN A 449 34.56 14.01 3.68
C GLN A 449 36.08 14.25 3.56
N LYS A 450 36.88 13.71 4.48
CA LYS A 450 38.34 13.90 4.45
C LYS A 450 39.02 12.85 3.56
N ASN A 451 39.71 13.27 2.50
CA ASN A 451 40.44 12.38 1.57
C ASN A 451 39.61 11.23 0.97
N GLY A 452 38.31 11.46 0.74
CA GLY A 452 37.40 10.41 0.28
C GLY A 452 36.99 9.40 1.35
N GLN A 453 37.23 9.70 2.63
CA GLN A 453 36.74 8.95 3.79
C GLN A 453 35.93 9.87 4.71
N ASN A 454 35.10 9.30 5.57
CA ASN A 454 34.32 10.09 6.53
C ASN A 454 35.24 10.75 7.55
N ALA A 455 35.10 12.07 7.75
CA ALA A 455 35.75 12.72 8.90
C ALA A 455 35.07 12.31 10.23
N PHE A 456 33.81 11.85 10.16
CA PHE A 456 32.97 11.47 11.30
C PHE A 456 32.13 10.24 10.96
N GLY A 457 32.10 9.25 11.85
CA GLY A 457 31.27 8.05 11.70
C GLY A 457 30.27 7.92 12.85
N TYR A 458 29.01 7.65 12.53
CA TYR A 458 27.97 7.39 13.54
C TYR A 458 27.49 5.94 13.45
N LEU A 459 28.00 5.04 14.28
CA LEU A 459 27.71 3.59 14.18
C LEU A 459 27.96 3.04 12.76
N GLU A 460 28.98 3.55 12.07
CA GLU A 460 29.28 3.27 10.67
C GLU A 460 29.36 1.77 10.37
N THR A 461 30.03 1.00 11.22
CA THR A 461 30.15 -0.46 11.09
C THR A 461 28.78 -1.15 11.06
N VAL A 462 27.84 -0.69 11.90
CA VAL A 462 26.48 -1.25 11.95
C VAL A 462 25.71 -0.88 10.69
N ALA A 463 25.75 0.39 10.29
CA ALA A 463 25.11 0.87 9.05
C ALA A 463 25.61 0.11 7.82
N ARG A 464 26.93 -0.05 7.72
CA ARG A 464 27.57 -0.79 6.64
C ARG A 464 27.13 -2.24 6.62
N ASN A 465 27.06 -2.90 7.78
CA ASN A 465 26.62 -4.28 7.88
C ASN A 465 25.15 -4.45 7.47
N LEU A 466 24.27 -3.52 7.85
CA LEU A 466 22.85 -3.55 7.47
C LEU A 466 22.66 -3.45 5.95
N ILE A 467 23.43 -2.60 5.28
CA ILE A 467 23.33 -2.42 3.82
C ILE A 467 24.05 -3.53 3.06
N ALA A 468 25.19 -3.99 3.57
CA ALA A 468 25.99 -5.05 2.95
C ALA A 468 25.37 -6.44 3.07
N LYS A 469 24.50 -6.68 4.06
CA LYS A 469 23.83 -7.96 4.30
C LYS A 469 22.72 -8.16 3.24
N GLN A 470 22.99 -9.01 2.25
CA GLN A 470 22.01 -9.43 1.24
C GLN A 470 21.96 -10.96 1.18
N GLY A 471 20.81 -11.56 1.51
CA GLY A 471 20.62 -13.01 1.47
C GLY A 471 21.58 -13.78 2.40
N GLY A 472 21.81 -13.26 3.61
CA GLY A 472 22.68 -13.88 4.62
C GLY A 472 24.19 -13.75 4.36
N LYS A 473 24.62 -13.03 3.31
CA LYS A 473 26.03 -12.79 3.00
C LYS A 473 26.34 -11.30 2.98
N TYR A 474 27.57 -10.95 3.35
CA TYR A 474 28.08 -9.58 3.27
C TYR A 474 28.78 -9.35 1.94
N LYS A 475 28.32 -8.35 1.18
CA LYS A 475 28.99 -7.90 -0.06
C LYS A 475 29.82 -6.65 0.19
N LYS A 476 30.89 -6.48 -0.58
CA LYS A 476 31.63 -5.21 -0.61
C LYS A 476 30.74 -4.15 -1.27
N LEU A 477 30.54 -3.03 -0.58
CA LEU A 477 29.75 -1.92 -1.10
C LEU A 477 30.54 -1.16 -2.19
N PRO A 478 29.88 -0.76 -3.29
CA PRO A 478 30.37 0.25 -4.22
C PRO A 478 30.67 1.58 -3.52
N LYS A 479 31.52 2.43 -4.13
CA LYS A 479 31.91 3.73 -3.55
C LYS A 479 30.71 4.67 -3.34
N ASP A 480 29.75 4.67 -4.26
CA ASP A 480 28.51 5.46 -4.19
C ASP A 480 27.51 4.95 -3.14
N GLN A 481 27.80 3.79 -2.52
CA GLN A 481 27.03 3.19 -1.43
C GLN A 481 27.80 3.18 -0.11
N GLU A 482 28.97 3.82 -0.05
CA GLU A 482 29.67 4.04 1.22
C GLU A 482 28.81 4.92 2.13
N VAL A 483 28.80 4.58 3.42
CA VAL A 483 27.94 5.20 4.42
C VAL A 483 28.74 5.86 5.51
N TRP A 484 28.19 6.93 6.07
CA TRP A 484 28.79 7.65 7.20
C TRP A 484 28.17 7.26 8.55
N GLY A 485 26.93 6.76 8.55
CA GLY A 485 26.34 6.33 9.81
C GLY A 485 24.95 5.74 9.76
N LEU A 486 24.54 5.16 10.88
CA LEU A 486 23.22 4.56 11.08
C LEU A 486 22.21 5.64 11.43
N PHE A 487 21.84 6.45 10.44
CA PHE A 487 20.86 7.50 10.63
C PHE A 487 19.42 7.00 10.47
N SER A 488 19.21 6.18 9.44
CA SER A 488 17.90 5.66 9.06
C SER A 488 18.04 4.20 8.67
N CYS A 489 16.94 3.45 8.84
CA CYS A 489 16.81 2.08 8.39
C CYS A 489 15.41 1.92 7.79
N ALA A 490 15.30 1.21 6.66
CA ALA A 490 14.00 0.86 6.11
C ALA A 490 13.38 -0.25 6.96
N LEU A 491 12.23 0.03 7.56
CA LEU A 491 11.40 -0.98 8.23
C LEU A 491 10.30 -1.39 7.25
N GLY A 492 10.32 -2.65 6.76
CA GLY A 492 9.18 -3.20 6.01
C GLY A 492 9.49 -4.04 4.76
N LYS A 493 9.47 -5.36 4.95
CA LYS A 493 8.57 -6.32 4.29
C LYS A 493 8.33 -7.39 5.35
N LYS A 494 7.08 -7.84 5.58
CA LYS A 494 6.80 -8.86 6.61
C LYS A 494 7.61 -10.15 6.40
N SER A 495 7.93 -10.46 5.14
CA SER A 495 8.83 -11.55 4.72
C SER A 495 10.33 -11.29 4.96
N GLN A 496 10.70 -10.09 5.42
CA GLN A 496 12.09 -9.65 5.66
C GLN A 496 12.33 -9.15 7.09
N SER A 497 11.31 -9.11 7.94
CA SER A 497 11.47 -8.93 9.38
C SER A 497 11.99 -10.23 9.99
N GLU A 498 13.32 -10.33 10.14
CA GLU A 498 14.00 -11.33 11.00
C GLU A 498 13.70 -11.09 12.48
#